data_AF-A0A7C7N720-F1
#
_entry.id   AF-A0A7C7N720-F1
#
_cell.length_a   1.000
_cell.length_b   1.000
_cell.length_c   1.000
_cell.angle_alpha   90.00
_cell.angle_beta   90.00
_cell.angle_gamma   90.00
#
_symmetry.space_group_name_H-M   'P 1'
#
loop_
_entity.id
_entity.type
_entity.pdbx_description
1 polymer ?
#
loop_
_entity_poly.entity_id
_entity_poly.type
_entity_poly.pdbx_seq_one_letter_code
_entity_poly.pdbx_strand_id
1 'polypeptide(L)' 'MTNIFTKHPNSVGESYLVHGAKAVGYSVQMLFASICCIVHAVFPFVFQSTASNIARKVCMDVDQRRELI' A
#
# COMPACT_ATOMS: atom_id res chain seq x y z
N MET A 1 -23.89 -18.34 -5.00
CA MET A 1 -22.72 -18.33 -4.09
C MET A 1 -21.87 -17.11 -4.42
N THR A 2 -21.35 -16.39 -3.43
CA THR A 2 -20.49 -15.22 -3.66
C THR A 2 -19.04 -15.68 -3.84
N ASN A 3 -18.37 -15.28 -4.93
CA ASN A 3 -16.96 -15.61 -5.15
C ASN A 3 -16.07 -14.73 -4.26
N ILE A 4 -15.35 -15.33 -3.32
CA ILE A 4 -14.52 -14.63 -2.33
C ILE A 4 -13.33 -13.89 -2.94
N PHE A 5 -12.81 -14.34 -4.09
CA PHE A 5 -11.68 -13.69 -4.76
C PHE A 5 -12.09 -12.41 -5.48
N THR A 6 -13.31 -12.36 -6.01
CA THR A 6 -13.79 -11.22 -6.78
C THR A 6 -14.74 -10.31 -6.01
N LYS A 7 -15.32 -10.77 -4.89
CA LYS A 7 -16.24 -9.97 -4.07
C LYS A 7 -15.63 -8.63 -3.67
N HIS A 8 -14.44 -8.65 -3.08
CA HIS A 8 -13.79 -7.43 -2.58
C HIS A 8 -13.24 -6.55 -3.71
N PRO A 9 -12.46 -7.06 -4.70
CA PRO A 9 -12.06 -6.24 -5.84
C PRO A 9 -13.25 -5.55 -6.51
N ASN A 10 -14.37 -6.26 -6.70
CA ASN A 10 -15.57 -5.68 -7.30
C ASN A 10 -16.23 -4.61 -6.40
N SER A 11 -16.18 -4.70 -5.06
CA SER A 11 -16.76 -3.68 -4.17
C SER A 11 -16.04 -2.33 -4.23
N VAL A 12 -14.81 -2.32 -4.74
CA VAL A 12 -14.00 -1.12 -4.99
C VAL A 12 -13.84 -0.81 -6.49
N GLY A 13 -14.61 -1.48 -7.36
CA GLY A 13 -14.62 -1.22 -8.81
C GLY A 13 -13.43 -1.79 -9.59
N GLU A 14 -12.75 -2.82 -9.07
CA GLU A 14 -11.52 -3.39 -9.63
C GLU A 14 -11.67 -4.86 -10.04
N SER A 15 -10.93 -5.26 -11.07
CA SER A 15 -10.75 -6.69 -11.37
C SER A 15 -9.73 -7.32 -10.41
N TYR A 16 -9.83 -8.63 -10.19
CA TYR A 16 -8.94 -9.38 -9.29
C TYR A 16 -7.44 -9.11 -9.55
N LEU A 17 -7.03 -9.11 -10.83
CA LEU A 17 -5.62 -8.89 -11.19
C LEU A 17 -5.18 -7.45 -10.95
N VAL A 18 -6.04 -6.46 -11.22
CA VAL A 18 -5.73 -5.04 -10.97
C VAL A 18 -5.56 -4.80 -9.47
N HIS A 19 -6.49 -5.31 -8.66
CA HIS A 19 -6.43 -5.20 -7.22
C HIS A 19 -5.20 -5.90 -6.63
N GLY A 20 -4.92 -7.13 -7.09
CA GLY A 20 -3.74 -7.89 -6.69
C GLY A 20 -2.44 -7.19 -7.03
N ALA A 21 -2.30 -6.67 -8.26
CA ALA A 21 -1.10 -5.92 -8.67
C ALA A 21 -0.86 -4.68 -7.80
N LYS A 22 -1.92 -4.00 -7.40
CA LYS A 22 -1.86 -2.84 -6.50
C LYS A 22 -1.43 -3.25 -5.09
N ALA A 23 -2.00 -4.31 -4.54
CA ALA A 23 -1.58 -4.87 -3.26
C ALA A 23 -0.09 -5.25 -3.23
N VAL A 24 0.40 -5.90 -4.30
CA VAL A 24 1.83 -6.18 -4.46
C VAL A 24 2.67 -4.89 -4.52
N GLY A 25 2.20 -3.89 -5.26
CA GLY A 25 2.84 -2.57 -5.32
C GLY A 25 2.97 -1.89 -3.95
N TYR A 26 1.91 -1.91 -3.14
CA TYR A 26 1.95 -1.40 -1.77
C TYR A 26 2.94 -2.18 -0.91
N SER A 27 2.97 -3.51 -1.03
CA SER A 27 3.91 -4.35 -0.29
C SER A 27 5.37 -3.99 -0.59
N VAL A 28 5.72 -3.78 -1.86
CA VAL A 28 7.08 -3.37 -2.26
C VAL A 28 7.44 -2.00 -1.68
N GLN A 29 6.51 -1.04 -1.76
CA GLN A 29 6.70 0.30 -1.20
C GLN A 29 6.88 0.26 0.33
N MET A 30 6.03 -0.45 1.04
CA MET A 30 6.10 -0.58 2.50
C MET A 30 7.35 -1.34 2.95
N LEU A 31 7.78 -2.36 2.22
CA LEU A 31 9.04 -3.06 2.49
C LEU A 31 10.23 -2.11 2.35
N PHE A 32 10.25 -1.28 1.29
CA PHE A 32 11.28 -0.27 1.13
C PHE A 32 11.25 0.79 2.24
N ALA A 33 10.05 1.24 2.65
CA ALA A 33 9.89 2.14 3.78
C ALA A 33 10.41 1.53 5.09
N SER A 34 10.19 0.23 5.32
CA SER A 34 10.74 -0.50 6.46
C SER A 34 12.27 -0.49 6.46
N ILE A 35 12.90 -0.76 5.32
CA ILE A 35 14.36 -0.67 5.16
C ILE A 35 14.84 0.75 5.47
N CYS A 36 14.19 1.78 4.94
CA CYS A 36 14.50 3.17 5.24
C CYS A 36 14.42 3.47 6.75
N CYS A 37 13.39 2.99 7.45
CA CYS A 37 13.27 3.15 8.91
C CYS A 37 14.42 2.48 9.67
N ILE A 38 14.81 1.26 9.30
CA ILE A 38 15.92 0.55 9.94
C ILE A 38 17.23 1.31 9.74
N VAL A 39 17.52 1.76 8.52
CA VAL A 39 18.72 2.57 8.24
C VAL A 39 18.69 3.89 9.01
N HIS A 40 17.54 4.57 9.03
CA HIS A 40 17.37 5.83 9.76
C HIS A 40 17.54 5.68 11.28
N ALA A 41 17.11 4.55 11.86
CA ALA A 41 17.29 4.27 13.28
C ALA A 41 18.77 4.19 13.69
N VAL A 42 19.66 3.78 12.77
CA VAL A 42 21.11 3.78 12.97
C VAL A 42 21.74 5.12 12.57
N PHE A 43 21.26 5.71 11.46
CA PHE A 43 21.78 6.94 10.87
C PHE A 43 20.65 7.99 10.73
N PRO A 44 20.36 8.79 11.77
CA PRO A 44 19.18 9.67 11.80
C PRO A 44 19.21 10.80 10.76
N PHE A 45 20.34 11.02 10.09
CA PHE A 45 20.47 12.00 9.01
C PHE A 45 20.11 11.43 7.62
N VAL A 46 19.99 10.10 7.47
CA VAL A 46 19.64 9.42 6.21
C VAL A 46 18.13 9.15 6.18
N PHE A 47 17.49 9.28 5.02
CA PHE A 47 16.05 8.98 4.81
C PHE A 47 15.05 9.71 5.73
N GLN A 48 15.38 10.91 6.21
CA GLN A 48 14.62 11.69 7.21
C GLN A 48 13.10 11.77 6.94
N SER A 49 12.67 11.84 5.69
CA SER A 49 11.26 11.89 5.31
C SER A 49 10.80 10.77 4.37
N THR A 50 11.71 9.91 3.92
CA THR A 50 11.45 8.94 2.86
C THR A 50 10.40 7.91 3.27
N ALA A 51 10.59 7.24 4.41
CA ALA A 51 9.66 6.23 4.89
C ALA A 51 8.26 6.82 5.15
N SER A 52 8.20 7.98 5.82
CA SER A 52 6.95 8.68 6.12
C SER A 52 6.20 9.13 4.86
N ASN A 53 6.91 9.59 3.83
CA ASN A 53 6.31 9.97 2.55
C ASN A 53 5.74 8.76 1.80
N ILE A 54 6.44 7.62 1.83
CA ILE A 54 5.94 6.36 1.26
C ILE A 54 4.67 5.91 2.00
N ALA A 55 4.71 5.87 3.34
CA ALA A 55 3.56 5.47 4.14
C ALA A 55 2.33 6.35 3.86
N ARG A 56 2.50 7.69 3.84
CA ARG A 56 1.42 8.62 3.48
C ARG A 56 0.85 8.35 2.09
N LYS A 57 1.72 8.11 1.09
CA LYS A 57 1.29 7.82 -0.27
C LYS A 57 0.45 6.54 -0.34
N VAL A 58 0.89 5.48 0.33
CA VAL A 58 0.17 4.20 0.39
C VAL A 58 -1.17 4.38 1.09
N CYS A 59 -1.20 4.98 2.28
CA CYS A 59 -2.44 5.23 3.02
C CYS A 59 -3.43 6.07 2.21
N MET A 60 -2.98 7.14 1.55
CA MET A 60 -3.84 8.00 0.74
C MET A 60 -4.47 7.24 -0.44
N ASP A 61 -3.71 6.38 -1.14
CA ASP A 61 -4.24 5.59 -2.25
C ASP A 61 -5.23 4.51 -1.75
N VAL A 62 -4.94 3.87 -0.62
CA VAL A 62 -5.83 2.90 0.02
C VAL A 62 -7.14 3.56 0.49
N ASP A 63 -7.06 4.72 1.13
CA ASP A 63 -8.23 5.46 1.63
C ASP A 63 -9.14 5.94 0.48
N GLN A 64 -8.55 6.32 -0.66
CA GLN A 64 -9.31 6.70 -1.85
C GLN A 64 -10.07 5.50 -2.46
N ARG A 65 -9.59 4.28 -2.23
CA ARG A 65 -10.17 3.01 -2.70
C ARG A 65 -11.16 2.40 -1.71
N ARG A 66 -11.98 3.24 -1.08
CA ARG A 66 -13.03 2.79 -0.16
C ARG A 66 -14.14 2.09 -0.93
N GLU A 67 -14.78 1.12 -0.29
CA GLU A 67 -15.95 0.43 -0.87
C GLU A 67 -17.00 1.45 -1.31
N LEU A 68 -17.51 1.27 -2.53
CA LEU A 68 -18.64 2.04 -3.04
C LEU A 68 -19.86 1.64 -2.20
N ILE A 69 -20.23 2.47 -1.23
CA ILE A 69 -21.45 2.31 -0.43
C ILE A 69 -22.67 2.53 -1.32
#